data_AF-A0A2N7RWE6-F1
#
_entry.id   AF-A0A2N7RWE6-F1
#
_cell.length_a   1.000
_cell.length_b   1.000
_cell.length_c   1.000
_cell.angle_alpha   90.00
_cell.angle_beta   90.00
_cell.angle_gamma   90.00
#
_symmetry.space_group_name_H-M   'P 1'
#
loop_
_entity.id
_entity.type
_entity.pdbx_description
1 polymer ?
#
loop_
_entity_poly.entity_id
_entity_poly.type
_entity_poly.pdbx_seq_one_letter_code
_entity_poly.pdbx_strand_id
1 'polypeptide(L)'
;MTEITSLRDIPQKNIFRKGDTFVLFGELFGRGYVNGLLDEARKAGMNIVGMTVGRRDENMALRPLNAEELAEAEANLGGRIINVPLMAGFDLDAPPGEPTPTALLADMTLKSWQEDKLDWAQIERCREAGVARFTASVAKAMAELDTLIPDGSNVYFAHTMAGGIPKVKVFLAIANRIYKGRGERFMSSRALLDSDLGKLILMNFDEVTANTLQHLIDGSAAIRARIEKTGGQVRYSAYGYHGTEILIDGKYQWQTYSNYTQGLAKMRLENVAKAAWEKGIKATVFNCPEIRTNSSDIFVGVELSLFPLLDALKKEGGGAWAEEQWKICQGLLEDGVSLQDLLDRIAAYNGDTTSVQFRNFDAWPMDNTPELAEVMIGTSDDITKLHKDRKELITDHLSSLVLEGTGPLMFHEMSEPKAPVIWLNHDIIARQLVSVHN
;
A
#
# COMPACT_ATOMS: atom_id res chain seq x y z
N MET A 1 18.69 5.35 8.96
CA MET A 1 17.31 5.58 8.48
C MET A 1 17.33 5.76 6.98
N THR A 2 16.20 5.54 6.30
CA THR A 2 16.08 5.77 4.85
C THR A 2 16.18 7.26 4.59
N GLU A 3 17.08 7.68 3.70
CA GLU A 3 17.13 9.07 3.25
C GLU A 3 15.92 9.36 2.35
N ILE A 4 15.22 10.47 2.60
CA ILE A 4 14.07 10.88 1.78
C ILE A 4 14.57 11.24 0.38
N THR A 5 14.29 10.36 -0.59
CA THR A 5 14.63 10.56 -2.00
C THR A 5 13.36 10.85 -2.79
N SER A 6 13.01 12.12 -2.93
CA SER A 6 11.80 12.53 -3.66
C SER A 6 12.03 12.53 -5.17
N LEU A 7 11.10 11.97 -5.94
CA LEU A 7 11.05 12.18 -7.38
C LEU A 7 10.54 13.61 -7.64
N ARG A 8 11.33 14.44 -8.33
CA ARG A 8 11.00 15.87 -8.59
C ARG A 8 10.72 16.18 -10.07
N ASP A 9 11.22 15.32 -10.96
CA ASP A 9 11.10 15.47 -12.40
C ASP A 9 10.27 14.32 -12.96
N ILE A 10 9.40 14.62 -13.92
CA ILE A 10 8.57 13.61 -14.58
C ILE A 10 9.47 12.70 -15.42
N PRO A 11 9.55 11.39 -15.11
CA PRO A 11 10.32 10.44 -15.91
C PRO A 11 9.72 10.31 -17.32
N GLN A 12 10.58 10.40 -18.33
CA GLN A 12 10.17 10.38 -19.75
C GLN A 12 10.57 9.10 -20.49
N LYS A 13 11.44 8.29 -19.89
CA LYS A 13 11.97 7.08 -20.54
C LYS A 13 10.95 5.95 -20.48
N ASN A 14 10.91 5.16 -21.55
CA ASN A 14 10.18 3.89 -21.57
C ASN A 14 11.01 2.83 -22.29
N ILE A 15 11.42 1.78 -21.58
CA ILE A 15 12.07 0.60 -22.18
C ILE A 15 11.08 -0.50 -22.55
N PHE A 16 9.85 -0.45 -22.03
CA PHE A 16 8.86 -1.50 -22.18
C PHE A 16 8.07 -1.34 -23.48
N ARG A 17 7.84 -2.46 -24.16
CA ARG A 17 7.18 -2.53 -25.46
C ARG A 17 6.34 -3.78 -25.60
N LYS A 18 5.62 -3.88 -26.73
CA LYS A 18 4.91 -5.09 -27.13
C LYS A 18 5.83 -6.31 -27.10
N GLY A 19 5.39 -7.36 -26.40
CA GLY A 19 6.13 -8.60 -26.21
C GLY A 19 6.88 -8.69 -24.87
N ASP A 20 7.08 -7.58 -24.18
CA ASP A 20 7.56 -7.57 -22.79
C ASP A 20 6.45 -7.99 -21.83
N THR A 21 6.81 -8.47 -20.64
CA THR A 21 5.85 -9.04 -19.69
C THR A 21 5.76 -8.21 -18.42
N PHE A 22 4.55 -7.81 -18.06
CA PHE A 22 4.21 -7.23 -16.76
C PHE A 22 3.62 -8.32 -15.88
N VAL A 23 4.12 -8.43 -14.65
CA VAL A 23 3.74 -9.45 -13.68
C VAL A 23 3.20 -8.78 -12.42
N LEU A 24 1.90 -8.91 -12.19
CA LEU A 24 1.27 -8.48 -10.94
C LEU A 24 1.54 -9.53 -9.85
N PHE A 25 2.45 -9.22 -8.92
CA PHE A 25 2.73 -10.06 -7.75
C PHE A 25 1.89 -9.63 -6.55
N GLY A 26 0.64 -10.09 -6.61
CA GLY A 26 -0.48 -9.81 -5.71
C GLY A 26 -1.77 -10.06 -6.48
N GLU A 27 -2.93 -9.83 -5.86
CA GLU A 27 -4.24 -9.99 -6.51
C GLU A 27 -4.94 -8.63 -6.61
N LEU A 28 -5.56 -8.36 -7.76
CA LEU A 28 -6.24 -7.09 -8.03
C LEU A 28 -7.63 -7.12 -7.37
N PHE A 29 -7.82 -6.28 -6.35
CA PHE A 29 -9.11 -6.12 -5.69
C PHE A 29 -9.62 -4.68 -5.84
N GLY A 30 -10.75 -4.50 -6.53
CA GLY A 30 -11.40 -3.19 -6.69
C GLY A 30 -10.47 -2.14 -7.32
N ARG A 31 -10.61 -0.88 -6.87
CA ARG A 31 -9.74 0.23 -7.26
C ARG A 31 -8.65 0.44 -6.20
N GLY A 32 -7.39 0.33 -6.59
CA GLY A 32 -6.23 0.60 -5.77
C GLY A 32 -5.05 1.10 -6.61
N TYR A 33 -3.92 1.36 -5.96
CA TYR A 33 -2.72 1.94 -6.58
C TYR A 33 -2.26 1.26 -7.87
N VAL A 34 -2.36 -0.06 -7.92
CA VAL A 34 -1.85 -0.83 -9.05
C VAL A 34 -2.65 -0.65 -10.34
N ASN A 35 -3.88 -0.14 -10.28
CA ASN A 35 -4.69 0.09 -11.48
C ASN A 35 -3.99 1.04 -12.46
N GLY A 36 -3.47 2.18 -11.99
CA GLY A 36 -2.77 3.14 -12.85
C GLY A 36 -1.50 2.55 -13.47
N LEU A 37 -0.75 1.76 -12.71
CA LEU A 37 0.46 1.08 -13.21
C LEU A 37 0.12 0.01 -14.27
N LEU A 38 -0.97 -0.74 -14.04
CA LEU A 38 -1.44 -1.77 -14.96
C LEU A 38 -1.94 -1.17 -16.28
N ASP A 39 -2.61 -0.01 -16.22
CA ASP A 39 -3.09 0.69 -17.41
C ASP A 39 -1.92 1.17 -18.29
N GLU A 40 -0.83 1.67 -17.70
CA GLU A 40 0.38 2.03 -18.45
C GLU A 40 1.08 0.80 -19.05
N ALA A 41 1.15 -0.32 -18.34
CA ALA A 41 1.67 -1.57 -18.89
C ALA A 41 0.87 -2.07 -20.10
N ARG A 42 -0.48 -2.00 -20.03
CA ARG A 42 -1.37 -2.34 -21.15
C ARG A 42 -1.17 -1.39 -22.33
N LYS A 43 -1.07 -0.09 -22.07
CA LYS A 43 -0.84 0.95 -23.09
C LYS A 43 0.50 0.78 -23.79
N ALA A 44 1.53 0.31 -23.09
CA ALA A 44 2.82 -0.06 -23.67
C ALA A 44 2.77 -1.39 -24.48
N GLY A 45 1.63 -2.09 -24.47
CA GLY A 45 1.40 -3.34 -25.19
C GLY A 45 2.02 -4.57 -24.52
N MET A 46 2.35 -4.48 -23.23
CA MET A 46 2.95 -5.60 -22.48
C MET A 46 1.95 -6.75 -22.32
N ASN A 47 2.47 -7.97 -22.23
CA ASN A 47 1.72 -9.13 -21.82
C ASN A 47 1.44 -9.02 -20.32
N ILE A 48 0.17 -9.04 -19.93
CA ILE A 48 -0.24 -8.98 -18.52
C ILE A 48 -0.37 -10.40 -17.96
N VAL A 49 0.42 -10.68 -16.93
CA VAL A 49 0.32 -11.91 -16.13
C VAL A 49 0.12 -11.53 -14.67
N GLY A 50 -0.75 -12.24 -13.97
CA GLY A 50 -1.01 -12.03 -12.55
C GLY A 50 -0.89 -13.29 -11.73
N MET A 51 -0.93 -13.10 -10.42
CA MET A 51 -0.97 -14.16 -9.42
C MET A 51 -2.33 -14.18 -8.73
N THR A 52 -2.62 -15.27 -8.01
CA THR A 52 -3.78 -15.34 -7.10
C THR A 52 -3.32 -15.70 -5.70
N VAL A 53 -3.99 -15.17 -4.69
CA VAL A 53 -3.83 -15.64 -3.31
C VAL A 53 -4.57 -16.96 -3.07
N GLY A 54 -5.36 -17.44 -4.04
CA GLY A 54 -6.24 -18.59 -3.90
C GLY A 54 -7.46 -18.29 -3.04
N ARG A 55 -8.15 -19.34 -2.60
CA ARG A 55 -9.30 -19.25 -1.70
C ARG A 55 -9.16 -20.29 -0.59
N ARG A 56 -9.99 -20.18 0.44
CA ARG A 56 -10.11 -21.18 1.50
C ARG A 56 -11.38 -21.99 1.27
N ASP A 57 -11.32 -23.30 1.46
CA ASP A 57 -12.50 -24.17 1.43
C ASP A 57 -13.27 -24.14 2.78
N GLU A 58 -14.30 -24.96 2.89
CA GLU A 58 -15.13 -25.08 4.10
C GLU A 58 -14.33 -25.55 5.34
N ASN A 59 -13.21 -26.24 5.14
CA ASN A 59 -12.29 -26.69 6.18
C ASN A 59 -11.17 -25.69 6.45
N MET A 60 -11.26 -24.48 5.88
CA MET A 60 -10.21 -23.46 5.93
C MET A 60 -8.88 -23.89 5.31
N ALA A 61 -8.87 -24.89 4.42
CA ALA A 61 -7.69 -25.29 3.67
C ALA A 61 -7.49 -24.38 2.44
N LEU A 62 -6.24 -24.01 2.16
CA LEU A 62 -5.91 -23.16 1.01
C LEU A 62 -6.03 -23.96 -0.30
N ARG A 63 -6.75 -23.41 -1.28
CA ARG A 63 -7.00 -24.03 -2.59
C ARG A 63 -6.78 -23.04 -3.75
N PRO A 64 -6.47 -23.55 -4.95
CA PRO A 64 -6.51 -22.73 -6.18
C PRO A 64 -7.93 -22.21 -6.47
N LEU A 65 -8.00 -21.26 -7.39
CA LEU A 65 -9.26 -20.80 -7.96
C LEU A 65 -9.90 -21.94 -8.76
N ASN A 66 -11.21 -22.07 -8.67
CA ASN A 66 -11.97 -22.89 -9.61
C ASN A 66 -12.05 -22.18 -10.99
N ALA A 67 -12.65 -22.83 -11.99
CA ALA A 67 -12.69 -22.29 -13.35
C ALA A 67 -13.45 -20.96 -13.48
N GLU A 68 -14.53 -20.77 -12.71
CA GLU A 68 -15.33 -19.55 -12.72
C GLU A 68 -14.59 -18.41 -12.03
N GLU A 69 -14.04 -18.66 -10.84
CA GLU A 69 -13.21 -17.71 -10.09
C GLU A 69 -11.99 -17.28 -10.90
N LEU A 70 -11.34 -18.21 -11.61
CA LEU A 70 -10.19 -17.92 -12.45
C LEU A 70 -10.58 -17.05 -13.64
N ALA A 71 -11.68 -17.38 -14.34
CA ALA A 71 -12.15 -16.61 -15.49
C ALA A 71 -12.55 -15.18 -15.09
N GLU A 72 -13.21 -15.01 -13.94
CA GLU A 72 -13.53 -13.68 -13.39
C GLU A 72 -12.27 -12.89 -13.05
N ALA A 73 -11.31 -13.54 -12.37
CA ALA A 73 -10.07 -12.89 -11.98
C ALA A 73 -9.22 -12.48 -13.20
N GLU A 74 -9.13 -13.32 -14.24
CA GLU A 74 -8.45 -13.01 -15.50
C GLU A 74 -9.14 -11.88 -16.26
N ALA A 75 -10.48 -11.85 -16.28
CA ALA A 75 -11.24 -10.76 -16.88
C ALA A 75 -11.01 -9.43 -16.16
N ASN A 76 -10.99 -9.45 -14.82
CA ASN A 76 -10.70 -8.26 -14.01
C ASN A 76 -9.26 -7.76 -14.21
N LEU A 77 -8.30 -8.69 -14.28
CA LEU A 77 -6.90 -8.37 -14.56
C LEU A 77 -6.65 -7.93 -16.01
N GLY A 78 -7.47 -8.38 -16.96
CA GLY A 78 -7.19 -8.22 -18.39
C GLY A 78 -5.93 -8.97 -18.83
N GLY A 79 -5.67 -10.15 -18.26
CA GLY A 79 -4.46 -10.93 -18.47
C GLY A 79 -4.56 -12.32 -17.86
N ARG A 80 -3.57 -13.18 -18.13
CA ARG A 80 -3.54 -14.56 -17.60
C ARG A 80 -3.22 -14.55 -16.11
N ILE A 81 -3.83 -15.44 -15.34
CA ILE A 81 -3.47 -15.67 -13.94
C ILE A 81 -2.81 -17.04 -13.78
N ILE A 82 -1.66 -17.05 -13.11
CA ILE A 82 -1.02 -18.30 -12.67
C ILE A 82 -1.80 -18.80 -11.45
N ASN A 83 -2.53 -19.90 -11.62
CA ASN A 83 -3.48 -20.41 -10.62
C ASN A 83 -2.78 -21.25 -9.52
N VAL A 84 -1.78 -20.66 -8.89
CA VAL A 84 -1.07 -21.20 -7.73
C VAL A 84 -1.38 -20.30 -6.52
N PRO A 85 -1.92 -20.82 -5.41
CA PRO A 85 -2.23 -20.02 -4.22
C PRO A 85 -0.99 -19.40 -3.56
N LEU A 86 -0.80 -18.09 -3.76
CA LEU A 86 0.23 -17.27 -3.11
C LEU A 86 -0.35 -16.48 -1.93
N MET A 87 -1.03 -17.16 -1.00
CA MET A 87 -1.45 -16.55 0.26
C MET A 87 -0.22 -16.29 1.15
N ALA A 88 0.15 -15.03 1.33
CA ALA A 88 1.21 -14.65 2.24
C ALA A 88 0.75 -14.72 3.72
N GLY A 89 1.70 -14.57 4.65
CA GLY A 89 1.44 -14.66 6.08
C GLY A 89 1.32 -16.09 6.60
N PHE A 90 1.18 -16.22 7.91
CA PHE A 90 1.22 -17.51 8.62
C PHE A 90 0.13 -17.64 9.69
N ASP A 91 -0.79 -16.69 9.81
CA ASP A 91 -1.84 -16.67 10.84
C ASP A 91 -2.81 -17.87 10.78
N LEU A 92 -2.83 -18.57 9.64
CA LEU A 92 -3.64 -19.77 9.39
C LEU A 92 -2.77 -20.97 8.95
N ASP A 93 -1.49 -20.95 9.27
CA ASP A 93 -0.56 -22.06 9.04
C ASP A 93 -0.18 -22.71 10.37
N ALA A 94 0.05 -24.03 10.34
CA ALA A 94 0.52 -24.82 11.47
C ALA A 94 1.10 -26.16 10.97
N PRO A 95 1.98 -26.81 11.75
CA PRO A 95 2.28 -28.22 11.55
C PRO A 95 1.00 -29.08 11.57
N PRO A 96 0.97 -30.24 10.88
CA PRO A 96 -0.21 -31.10 10.83
C PRO A 96 -0.73 -31.49 12.21
N GLY A 97 -1.99 -31.18 12.49
CA GLY A 97 -2.66 -31.51 13.76
C GLY A 97 -2.41 -30.52 14.90
N GLU A 98 -1.61 -29.47 14.67
CA GLU A 98 -1.32 -28.43 15.67
C GLU A 98 -2.18 -27.17 15.46
N PRO A 99 -2.40 -26.35 16.51
CA PRO A 99 -3.17 -25.11 16.39
C PRO A 99 -2.43 -24.03 15.58
N THR A 100 -3.18 -23.30 14.76
CA THR A 100 -2.70 -22.10 14.05
C THR A 100 -2.62 -20.91 15.00
N PRO A 101 -1.88 -19.83 14.65
CA PRO A 101 -1.88 -18.61 15.44
C PRO A 101 -3.29 -18.06 15.65
N THR A 102 -4.15 -18.05 14.62
CA THR A 102 -5.55 -17.62 14.76
C THR A 102 -6.32 -18.47 15.77
N ALA A 103 -6.07 -19.79 15.82
CA ALA A 103 -6.71 -20.66 16.82
C ALA A 103 -6.26 -20.31 18.25
N LEU A 104 -4.98 -19.95 18.45
CA LEU A 104 -4.45 -19.51 19.74
C LEU A 104 -5.05 -18.17 20.20
N LEU A 105 -5.61 -17.37 19.28
CA LEU A 105 -6.29 -16.11 19.60
C LEU A 105 -7.78 -16.28 19.91
N ALA A 106 -8.34 -17.48 19.76
CA ALA A 106 -9.80 -17.69 19.80
C ALA A 106 -10.44 -17.32 21.15
N ASP A 107 -9.72 -17.54 22.25
CA ASP A 107 -10.22 -17.30 23.61
C ASP A 107 -9.92 -15.87 24.12
N MET A 108 -9.20 -15.05 23.35
CA MET A 108 -8.92 -13.67 23.73
C MET A 108 -10.22 -12.85 23.80
N THR A 109 -10.38 -12.12 24.90
CA THR A 109 -11.55 -11.25 25.13
C THR A 109 -11.15 -9.79 25.19
N LEU A 110 -12.12 -8.88 25.09
CA LEU A 110 -11.88 -7.43 25.28
C LEU A 110 -11.31 -7.07 26.66
N LYS A 111 -11.45 -7.96 27.65
CA LYS A 111 -10.94 -7.76 29.01
C LYS A 111 -9.55 -8.36 29.23
N SER A 112 -9.15 -9.35 28.43
CA SER A 112 -7.96 -10.16 28.68
C SER A 112 -6.83 -9.93 27.68
N TRP A 113 -7.12 -9.48 26.46
CA TRP A 113 -6.17 -9.44 25.34
C TRP A 113 -4.84 -8.70 25.59
N GLN A 114 -4.80 -7.74 26.51
CA GLN A 114 -3.57 -7.02 26.86
C GLN A 114 -2.61 -7.90 27.68
N GLU A 115 -3.16 -8.77 28.51
CA GLU A 115 -2.41 -9.61 29.45
C GLU A 115 -2.23 -11.04 28.95
N ASP A 116 -3.13 -11.50 28.08
CA ASP A 116 -3.06 -12.83 27.45
C ASP A 116 -1.68 -13.04 26.80
N LYS A 117 -1.11 -14.23 27.04
CA LYS A 117 0.21 -14.63 26.53
C LYS A 117 0.08 -15.70 25.48
N LEU A 118 0.98 -15.65 24.50
CA LEU A 118 1.04 -16.63 23.43
C LEU A 118 2.19 -17.61 23.62
N ASP A 119 2.01 -18.84 23.16
CA ASP A 119 3.10 -19.79 23.02
C ASP A 119 3.94 -19.40 21.79
N TRP A 120 5.03 -18.68 22.05
CA TRP A 120 5.93 -18.20 21.01
C TRP A 120 6.69 -19.32 20.29
N ALA A 121 6.90 -20.47 20.93
CA ALA A 121 7.49 -21.63 20.28
C ALA A 121 6.53 -22.24 19.27
N GLN A 122 5.23 -22.32 19.62
CA GLN A 122 4.20 -22.71 18.65
C GLN A 122 4.10 -21.72 17.49
N ILE A 123 4.08 -20.42 17.78
CA ILE A 123 4.00 -19.36 16.76
C ILE A 123 5.14 -19.46 15.75
N GLU A 124 6.38 -19.68 16.20
CA GLU A 124 7.52 -19.79 15.29
C GLU A 124 7.41 -21.02 14.39
N ARG A 125 6.97 -22.18 14.91
CA ARG A 125 6.73 -23.37 14.08
C ARG A 125 5.64 -23.13 13.02
N CYS A 126 4.59 -22.39 13.38
CA CYS A 126 3.55 -21.97 12.43
C CYS A 126 4.11 -21.02 11.36
N ARG A 127 4.96 -20.07 11.75
CA ARG A 127 5.64 -19.15 10.84
C ARG A 127 6.54 -19.91 9.86
N GLU A 128 7.38 -20.82 10.35
CA GLU A 128 8.23 -21.67 9.51
C GLU A 128 7.40 -22.45 8.48
N ALA A 129 6.27 -23.04 8.89
CA ALA A 129 5.35 -23.73 8.00
C ALA A 129 4.76 -22.80 6.93
N GLY A 130 4.30 -21.61 7.32
CA GLY A 130 3.76 -20.59 6.40
C GLY A 130 4.79 -20.08 5.39
N VAL A 131 6.02 -19.79 5.84
CA VAL A 131 7.14 -19.35 4.99
C VAL A 131 7.55 -20.46 4.02
N ALA A 132 7.64 -21.71 4.48
CA ALA A 132 7.93 -22.86 3.63
C ALA A 132 6.84 -23.06 2.56
N ARG A 133 5.56 -22.96 2.94
CA ARG A 133 4.43 -23.01 2.01
C ARG A 133 4.52 -21.91 0.97
N PHE A 134 4.71 -20.66 1.38
CA PHE A 134 4.78 -19.52 0.45
C PHE A 134 5.95 -19.67 -0.51
N THR A 135 7.13 -20.03 -0.02
CA THR A 135 8.33 -20.28 -0.83
C THR A 135 8.10 -21.38 -1.87
N ALA A 136 7.48 -22.50 -1.48
CA ALA A 136 7.15 -23.59 -2.39
C ALA A 136 6.14 -23.17 -3.46
N SER A 137 5.12 -22.38 -3.09
CA SER A 137 4.16 -21.83 -4.07
C SER A 137 4.82 -20.82 -5.02
N VAL A 138 5.70 -19.95 -4.54
CA VAL A 138 6.47 -19.03 -5.41
C VAL A 138 7.31 -19.81 -6.41
N ALA A 139 8.00 -20.87 -5.99
CA ALA A 139 8.78 -21.70 -6.91
C ALA A 139 7.92 -22.31 -8.02
N LYS A 140 6.72 -22.82 -7.69
CA LYS A 140 5.76 -23.34 -8.67
C LYS A 140 5.27 -22.26 -9.63
N ALA A 141 4.90 -21.09 -9.09
CA ALA A 141 4.40 -19.98 -9.88
C ALA A 141 5.49 -19.45 -10.83
N MET A 142 6.74 -19.34 -10.38
CA MET A 142 7.87 -18.89 -11.21
C MET A 142 8.22 -19.92 -12.29
N ALA A 143 8.10 -21.22 -12.02
CA ALA A 143 8.29 -22.24 -13.04
C ALA A 143 7.25 -22.15 -14.16
N GLU A 144 5.98 -21.87 -13.83
CA GLU A 144 4.96 -21.63 -14.85
C GLU A 144 5.20 -20.31 -15.59
N LEU A 145 5.53 -19.24 -14.86
CA LEU A 145 5.80 -17.91 -15.42
C LEU A 145 6.96 -17.92 -16.42
N ASP A 146 8.04 -18.67 -16.14
CA ASP A 146 9.22 -18.75 -17.01
C ASP A 146 8.84 -19.18 -18.43
N THR A 147 7.85 -20.06 -18.58
CA THR A 147 7.35 -20.53 -19.88
C THR A 147 6.62 -19.45 -20.70
N LEU A 148 6.21 -18.35 -20.05
CA LEU A 148 5.44 -17.27 -20.65
C LEU A 148 6.31 -16.07 -21.03
N ILE A 149 7.60 -16.08 -20.65
CA ILE A 149 8.51 -14.96 -20.86
C ILE A 149 9.56 -15.35 -21.92
N PRO A 150 9.45 -14.85 -23.16
CA PRO A 150 10.43 -15.09 -24.21
C PRO A 150 11.81 -14.54 -23.86
N ASP A 151 12.85 -15.17 -24.39
CA ASP A 151 14.22 -14.66 -24.32
C ASP A 151 14.31 -13.25 -24.93
N GLY A 152 15.13 -12.39 -24.33
CA GLY A 152 15.36 -11.01 -24.78
C GLY A 152 14.19 -10.03 -24.55
N SER A 153 13.10 -10.47 -23.91
CA SER A 153 12.02 -9.59 -23.49
C SER A 153 12.34 -8.88 -22.16
N ASN A 154 11.74 -7.72 -21.91
CA ASN A 154 11.82 -7.09 -20.59
C ASN A 154 10.73 -7.65 -19.67
N VAL A 155 11.00 -7.68 -18.37
CA VAL A 155 10.07 -8.15 -17.36
C VAL A 155 9.92 -7.11 -16.26
N TYR A 156 8.68 -6.73 -15.97
CA TYR A 156 8.34 -5.85 -14.86
C TYR A 156 7.50 -6.63 -13.84
N PHE A 157 8.10 -6.98 -12.70
CA PHE A 157 7.39 -7.45 -11.52
C PHE A 157 6.88 -6.30 -10.64
N ALA A 158 5.56 -6.19 -10.48
CA ALA A 158 4.92 -5.21 -9.60
C ALA A 158 4.36 -5.90 -8.35
N HIS A 159 5.02 -5.69 -7.22
CA HIS A 159 4.62 -6.21 -5.90
C HIS A 159 3.57 -5.30 -5.25
N THR A 160 2.47 -5.91 -4.79
CA THR A 160 1.35 -5.18 -4.17
C THR A 160 0.89 -5.79 -2.84
N MET A 161 1.57 -6.82 -2.33
CA MET A 161 1.15 -7.50 -1.10
C MET A 161 1.37 -6.60 0.12
N ALA A 162 0.31 -6.38 0.89
CA ALA A 162 0.35 -5.72 2.19
C ALA A 162 -0.84 -6.21 3.02
N GLY A 163 -0.63 -6.42 4.32
CA GLY A 163 -1.66 -6.97 5.20
C GLY A 163 -1.09 -7.77 6.35
N GLY A 164 -1.79 -8.84 6.75
CA GLY A 164 -1.37 -9.73 7.84
C GLY A 164 -2.16 -9.58 9.14
N ILE A 165 -3.32 -8.91 9.12
CA ILE A 165 -4.21 -8.86 10.28
C ILE A 165 -4.88 -10.24 10.46
N PRO A 166 -4.68 -10.95 11.58
CA PRO A 166 -5.35 -12.22 11.85
C PRO A 166 -6.87 -12.04 11.96
N LYS A 167 -7.63 -13.03 11.51
CA LYS A 167 -9.09 -13.02 11.57
C LYS A 167 -9.60 -13.39 12.97
N VAL A 168 -9.48 -12.46 13.93
CA VAL A 168 -9.97 -12.62 15.30
C VAL A 168 -11.02 -11.56 15.67
N LYS A 169 -12.11 -11.98 16.33
CA LYS A 169 -13.24 -11.11 16.67
C LYS A 169 -12.84 -9.90 17.54
N VAL A 170 -11.92 -10.11 18.50
CA VAL A 170 -11.51 -9.07 19.45
C VAL A 170 -10.78 -7.91 18.76
N PHE A 171 -10.05 -8.19 17.68
CA PHE A 171 -9.21 -7.20 17.01
C PHE A 171 -10.02 -6.05 16.41
N LEU A 172 -11.19 -6.31 15.81
CA LEU A 172 -11.98 -5.24 15.20
C LEU A 172 -12.42 -4.18 16.23
N ALA A 173 -12.79 -4.62 17.43
CA ALA A 173 -13.16 -3.72 18.51
C ALA A 173 -11.94 -2.95 19.08
N ILE A 174 -10.77 -3.58 19.16
CA ILE A 174 -9.50 -2.92 19.51
C ILE A 174 -9.14 -1.86 18.46
N ALA A 175 -9.15 -2.24 17.18
CA ALA A 175 -8.85 -1.35 16.06
C ALA A 175 -9.79 -0.14 16.01
N ASN A 176 -11.10 -0.34 16.25
CA ASN A 176 -12.04 0.78 16.32
C ASN A 176 -11.71 1.77 17.45
N ARG A 177 -11.19 1.31 18.59
CA ARG A 177 -10.76 2.21 19.67
C ARG A 177 -9.45 2.92 19.36
N ILE A 178 -8.51 2.25 18.68
CA ILE A 178 -7.22 2.85 18.32
C ILE A 178 -7.38 3.88 17.20
N TYR A 179 -8.10 3.54 16.13
CA TYR A 179 -8.20 4.38 14.93
C TYR A 179 -9.35 5.38 14.96
N LYS A 180 -10.37 5.17 15.79
CA LYS A 180 -11.60 6.00 15.82
C LYS A 180 -12.00 6.45 17.23
N GLY A 181 -11.29 6.01 18.26
CA GLY A 181 -11.63 6.30 19.65
C GLY A 181 -11.20 7.71 20.06
N ARG A 182 -12.13 8.44 20.67
CA ARG A 182 -11.95 9.77 21.27
C ARG A 182 -12.40 9.76 22.73
N GLY A 183 -11.93 10.72 23.54
CA GLY A 183 -12.22 10.78 24.98
C GLY A 183 -12.03 9.43 25.69
N GLU A 184 -13.04 8.98 26.45
CA GLU A 184 -13.00 7.70 27.17
C GLU A 184 -12.85 6.46 26.27
N ARG A 185 -13.17 6.58 24.97
CA ARG A 185 -13.04 5.48 24.01
C ARG A 185 -11.63 5.37 23.42
N PHE A 186 -10.80 6.40 23.57
CA PHE A 186 -9.43 6.40 23.08
C PHE A 186 -8.66 5.16 23.57
N MET A 187 -7.77 4.69 22.71
CA MET A 187 -6.78 3.67 23.04
C MET A 187 -5.50 3.97 22.28
N SER A 188 -4.38 3.99 22.99
CA SER A 188 -3.08 4.14 22.34
C SER A 188 -2.74 2.90 21.52
N SER A 189 -2.15 3.08 20.34
CA SER A 189 -1.52 2.04 19.52
C SER A 189 -0.52 1.25 20.34
N ARG A 190 0.21 1.91 21.25
CA ARG A 190 1.19 1.26 22.15
C ARG A 190 0.57 0.13 22.95
N ALA A 191 -0.67 0.29 23.42
CA ALA A 191 -1.37 -0.73 24.17
C ALA A 191 -1.60 -2.01 23.33
N LEU A 192 -1.77 -1.88 22.01
CA LEU A 192 -1.76 -3.02 21.10
C LEU A 192 -0.35 -3.57 20.93
N LEU A 193 0.60 -2.72 20.58
CA LEU A 193 1.96 -3.14 20.19
C LEU A 193 2.74 -3.82 21.33
N ASP A 194 2.44 -3.49 22.59
CA ASP A 194 3.08 -4.10 23.75
C ASP A 194 2.49 -5.48 24.12
N SER A 195 1.27 -5.79 23.66
CA SER A 195 0.62 -7.08 23.90
C SER A 195 1.17 -8.18 22.98
N ASP A 196 0.95 -9.44 23.37
CA ASP A 196 1.38 -10.57 22.54
C ASP A 196 0.55 -10.66 21.24
N LEU A 197 -0.71 -10.22 21.26
CA LEU A 197 -1.53 -10.04 20.06
C LEU A 197 -0.87 -9.05 19.08
N GLY A 198 -0.44 -7.88 19.56
CA GLY A 198 0.21 -6.88 18.72
C GLY A 198 1.54 -7.38 18.14
N LYS A 199 2.36 -8.07 18.95
CA LYS A 199 3.61 -8.66 18.48
C LYS A 199 3.38 -9.71 17.38
N LEU A 200 2.38 -10.58 17.53
CA LEU A 200 2.01 -11.54 16.48
C LEU A 200 1.57 -10.83 15.19
N ILE A 201 0.75 -9.77 15.32
CA ILE A 201 0.33 -8.95 14.17
C ILE A 201 1.54 -8.34 13.46
N LEU A 202 2.49 -7.76 14.20
CA LEU A 202 3.71 -7.18 13.63
C LEU A 202 4.56 -8.22 12.90
N MET A 203 4.70 -9.43 13.45
CA MET A 203 5.39 -10.53 12.76
C MET A 203 4.70 -10.87 11.43
N ASN A 204 3.36 -10.94 11.42
CA ASN A 204 2.62 -11.26 10.20
C ASN A 204 2.63 -10.09 9.19
N PHE A 205 2.72 -8.84 9.66
CA PHE A 205 2.94 -7.67 8.79
C PHE A 205 4.30 -7.76 8.10
N ASP A 206 5.37 -8.12 8.82
CA ASP A 206 6.68 -8.34 8.22
C ASP A 206 6.63 -9.43 7.13
N GLU A 207 5.93 -10.54 7.39
CA GLU A 207 5.80 -11.61 6.41
C GLU A 207 5.02 -11.17 5.16
N VAL A 208 3.85 -10.54 5.34
CA VAL A 208 2.97 -10.20 4.22
C VAL A 208 3.44 -8.97 3.45
N THR A 209 3.83 -7.92 4.17
CA THR A 209 4.08 -6.60 3.57
C THR A 209 5.53 -6.43 3.10
N ALA A 210 6.49 -7.13 3.71
CA ALA A 210 7.92 -6.94 3.41
C ALA A 210 8.58 -8.19 2.80
N ASN A 211 8.55 -9.33 3.50
CA ASN A 211 9.30 -10.52 3.10
C ASN A 211 8.81 -11.12 1.78
N THR A 212 7.54 -10.92 1.43
CA THR A 212 6.99 -11.28 0.11
C THR A 212 7.75 -10.64 -1.06
N LEU A 213 8.28 -9.41 -0.91
CA LEU A 213 9.15 -8.80 -1.93
C LEU A 213 10.48 -9.56 -2.04
N GLN A 214 11.06 -9.97 -0.91
CA GLN A 214 12.30 -10.76 -0.90
C GLN A 214 12.07 -12.12 -1.58
N HIS A 215 10.99 -12.82 -1.24
CA HIS A 215 10.61 -14.07 -1.88
C HIS A 215 10.36 -13.93 -3.39
N LEU A 216 9.76 -12.82 -3.83
CA LEU A 216 9.62 -12.51 -5.25
C LEU A 216 10.99 -12.36 -5.94
N ILE A 217 11.89 -11.56 -5.35
CA ILE A 217 13.24 -11.31 -5.91
C ILE A 217 14.06 -12.61 -5.99
N ASP A 218 14.03 -13.41 -4.92
CA ASP A 218 14.78 -14.66 -4.85
C ASP A 218 14.15 -15.75 -5.74
N GLY A 219 12.83 -15.90 -5.68
CA GLY A 219 12.09 -16.90 -6.46
C GLY A 219 12.16 -16.65 -7.97
N SER A 220 12.28 -15.40 -8.41
CA SER A 220 12.43 -15.03 -9.82
C SER A 220 13.90 -14.98 -10.30
N ALA A 221 14.87 -15.38 -9.48
CA ALA A 221 16.29 -15.23 -9.80
C ALA A 221 16.71 -15.95 -11.09
N ALA A 222 16.17 -17.14 -11.37
CA ALA A 222 16.48 -17.88 -12.59
C ALA A 222 15.93 -17.17 -13.85
N ILE A 223 14.69 -16.68 -13.79
CA ILE A 223 14.08 -15.87 -14.86
C ILE A 223 14.94 -14.63 -15.10
N ARG A 224 15.28 -13.89 -14.04
CA ARG A 224 16.11 -12.69 -14.13
C ARG A 224 17.44 -12.96 -14.81
N ALA A 225 18.17 -13.98 -14.37
CA ALA A 225 19.46 -14.33 -14.94
C ALA A 225 19.35 -14.72 -16.43
N ARG A 226 18.32 -15.47 -16.83
CA ARG A 226 18.07 -15.84 -18.23
C ARG A 226 17.77 -14.62 -19.09
N ILE A 227 16.91 -13.73 -18.62
CA ILE A 227 16.49 -12.54 -19.34
C ILE A 227 17.64 -11.55 -19.53
N GLU A 228 18.41 -11.28 -18.47
CA GLU A 228 19.57 -10.39 -18.55
C GLU A 228 20.64 -10.97 -19.51
N LYS A 229 20.88 -12.28 -19.47
CA LYS A 229 21.81 -12.96 -20.39
C LYS A 229 21.38 -12.87 -21.85
N THR A 230 20.08 -12.75 -22.12
CA THR A 230 19.51 -12.69 -23.47
C THR A 230 19.22 -11.26 -23.92
N GLY A 231 19.70 -10.26 -23.18
CA GLY A 231 19.64 -8.84 -23.55
C GLY A 231 18.38 -8.11 -23.07
N GLY A 232 17.50 -8.77 -22.32
CA GLY A 232 16.34 -8.15 -21.69
C GLY A 232 16.69 -7.45 -20.38
N GLN A 233 15.73 -6.71 -19.84
CA GLN A 233 15.84 -5.96 -18.59
C GLN A 233 14.77 -6.42 -17.60
N VAL A 234 15.15 -6.61 -16.33
CA VAL A 234 14.21 -6.97 -15.26
C VAL A 234 14.09 -5.84 -14.25
N ARG A 235 12.85 -5.58 -13.82
CA ARG A 235 12.47 -4.51 -12.90
C ARG A 235 11.52 -5.04 -11.83
N TYR A 236 11.71 -4.59 -10.59
CA TYR A 236 10.81 -4.87 -9.47
C TYR A 236 10.35 -3.55 -8.87
N SER A 237 9.04 -3.33 -8.75
CA SER A 237 8.51 -2.23 -7.95
C SER A 237 7.69 -2.77 -6.78
N ALA A 238 7.62 -2.00 -5.70
CA ALA A 238 6.67 -2.24 -4.62
C ALA A 238 6.03 -0.93 -4.15
N TYR A 239 4.81 -1.00 -3.65
CA TYR A 239 4.12 0.15 -3.06
C TYR A 239 4.50 0.30 -1.58
N GLY A 240 5.16 1.40 -1.26
CA GLY A 240 5.50 1.83 0.09
C GLY A 240 4.53 2.88 0.62
N TYR A 241 4.62 3.13 1.93
CA TYR A 241 4.09 4.31 2.58
C TYR A 241 5.02 4.65 3.74
N HIS A 242 5.54 5.87 3.74
CA HIS A 242 6.49 6.34 4.74
C HIS A 242 6.35 7.86 4.90
N GLY A 243 5.10 8.29 5.04
CA GLY A 243 4.69 9.69 4.95
C GLY A 243 4.88 10.31 3.56
N THR A 244 4.37 11.53 3.40
CA THR A 244 4.29 12.23 2.12
C THR A 244 4.58 13.71 2.32
N GLU A 245 5.31 14.32 1.39
CA GLU A 245 5.38 15.78 1.33
C GLU A 245 4.10 16.36 0.71
N ILE A 246 3.43 17.21 1.47
CA ILE A 246 2.21 17.92 1.05
C ILE A 246 2.42 19.44 1.19
N LEU A 247 1.55 20.24 0.58
CA LEU A 247 1.67 21.69 0.65
C LEU A 247 1.23 22.21 2.04
N ILE A 248 2.17 22.77 2.80
CA ILE A 248 1.95 23.42 4.10
C ILE A 248 2.69 24.75 4.07
N ASP A 249 2.00 25.86 4.32
CA ASP A 249 2.53 27.23 4.27
C ASP A 249 3.28 27.54 2.96
N GLY A 250 2.70 27.09 1.84
CA GLY A 250 3.24 27.31 0.49
C GLY A 250 4.48 26.47 0.13
N LYS A 251 4.92 25.57 1.01
CA LYS A 251 6.07 24.67 0.82
C LYS A 251 5.64 23.21 0.90
N TYR A 252 6.28 22.35 0.11
CA TYR A 252 6.11 20.91 0.27
C TYR A 252 6.89 20.47 1.52
N GLN A 253 6.18 19.94 2.51
CA GLN A 253 6.73 19.52 3.79
C GLN A 253 6.27 18.10 4.10
N TRP A 254 7.20 17.26 4.55
CA TRP A 254 6.90 15.89 4.93
C TRP A 254 5.97 15.84 6.15
N GLN A 255 4.97 14.96 6.07
CA GLN A 255 4.06 14.62 7.15
C GLN A 255 3.64 13.15 7.04
N THR A 256 2.82 12.67 7.97
CA THR A 256 2.27 11.31 7.94
C THR A 256 0.93 11.24 8.67
N TYR A 257 0.10 10.26 8.30
CA TYR A 257 -0.93 9.71 9.18
C TYR A 257 -0.28 9.03 10.39
N SER A 258 -0.89 9.16 11.57
CA SER A 258 -0.42 8.52 12.81
C SER A 258 -1.56 7.96 13.66
N ASN A 259 -1.47 6.73 14.17
CA ASN A 259 -0.36 5.78 14.02
C ASN A 259 -0.54 4.87 12.79
N TYR A 260 0.52 4.73 11.98
CA TYR A 260 0.58 3.76 10.89
C TYR A 260 1.23 2.45 11.35
N THR A 261 0.41 1.49 11.80
CA THR A 261 0.87 0.23 12.41
C THR A 261 1.70 -0.68 11.48
N GLN A 262 1.54 -0.53 10.16
CA GLN A 262 2.34 -1.22 9.14
C GLN A 262 3.74 -0.61 8.94
N GLY A 263 4.08 0.48 9.64
CA GLY A 263 5.26 1.29 9.32
C GLY A 263 6.59 0.54 9.45
N LEU A 264 6.74 -0.30 10.47
CA LEU A 264 7.95 -1.13 10.62
C LEU A 264 8.13 -2.10 9.44
N ALA A 265 7.05 -2.72 8.98
CA ALA A 265 7.09 -3.60 7.81
C ALA A 265 7.37 -2.82 6.51
N LYS A 266 6.89 -1.58 6.36
CA LYS A 266 7.24 -0.73 5.22
C LYS A 266 8.72 -0.31 5.22
N MET A 267 9.31 0.01 6.37
CA MET A 267 10.76 0.22 6.46
C MET A 267 11.55 -1.07 6.15
N ARG A 268 11.02 -2.24 6.55
CA ARG A 268 11.62 -3.52 6.19
C ARG A 268 11.56 -3.77 4.68
N LEU A 269 10.43 -3.45 4.03
CA LEU A 269 10.26 -3.51 2.57
C LEU A 269 11.31 -2.62 1.84
N GLU A 270 11.55 -1.40 2.34
CA GLU A 270 12.61 -0.53 1.83
C GLU A 270 14.01 -1.15 1.97
N ASN A 271 14.29 -1.80 3.10
CA ASN A 271 15.58 -2.45 3.32
C ASN A 271 15.78 -3.66 2.39
N VAL A 272 14.73 -4.41 2.08
CA VAL A 272 14.77 -5.48 1.05
C VAL A 272 15.18 -4.90 -0.30
N ALA A 273 14.57 -3.79 -0.73
CA ALA A 273 14.91 -3.16 -2.01
C ALA A 273 16.35 -2.61 -2.03
N LYS A 274 16.82 -2.00 -0.94
CA LYS A 274 18.23 -1.54 -0.81
C LYS A 274 19.21 -2.70 -0.91
N ALA A 275 18.98 -3.79 -0.18
CA ALA A 275 19.83 -4.98 -0.21
C ALA A 275 19.85 -5.64 -1.60
N ALA A 276 18.76 -5.57 -2.35
CA ALA A 276 18.70 -6.01 -3.74
C ALA A 276 19.53 -5.10 -4.67
N TRP A 277 19.43 -3.77 -4.49
CA TRP A 277 20.22 -2.78 -5.23
C TRP A 277 21.72 -2.95 -5.05
N GLU A 278 22.19 -3.24 -3.84
CA GLU A 278 23.60 -3.56 -3.55
C GLU A 278 24.12 -4.75 -4.36
N LYS A 279 23.22 -5.64 -4.80
CA LYS A 279 23.51 -6.80 -5.65
C LYS A 279 23.28 -6.53 -7.15
N GLY A 280 23.02 -5.28 -7.52
CA GLY A 280 22.74 -4.86 -8.90
C GLY A 280 21.30 -5.12 -9.37
N ILE A 281 20.42 -5.61 -8.50
CA ILE A 281 19.02 -5.92 -8.85
C ILE A 281 18.19 -4.62 -8.80
N LYS A 282 17.50 -4.29 -9.90
CA LYS A 282 16.68 -3.07 -10.02
C LYS A 282 15.33 -3.23 -9.34
N ALA A 283 15.34 -3.15 -8.00
CA ALA A 283 14.16 -3.16 -7.14
C ALA A 283 13.94 -1.81 -6.48
N THR A 284 12.75 -1.23 -6.63
CA THR A 284 12.43 0.10 -6.09
C THR A 284 11.10 0.10 -5.35
N VAL A 285 11.12 0.59 -4.11
CA VAL A 285 9.91 0.90 -3.34
C VAL A 285 9.49 2.33 -3.65
N PHE A 286 8.24 2.52 -4.07
CA PHE A 286 7.65 3.83 -4.26
C PHE A 286 6.78 4.16 -3.06
N ASN A 287 7.24 5.08 -2.22
CA ASN A 287 6.43 5.64 -1.13
C ASN A 287 5.41 6.60 -1.74
N CYS A 288 4.16 6.16 -1.79
CA CYS A 288 3.06 6.88 -2.43
C CYS A 288 2.22 7.67 -1.40
N PRO A 289 1.43 8.66 -1.85
CA PRO A 289 0.60 9.46 -0.96
C PRO A 289 -0.47 8.68 -0.19
N GLU A 290 -1.02 9.32 0.82
CA GLU A 290 -2.24 8.90 1.47
C GLU A 290 -3.41 8.94 0.48
N ILE A 291 -4.15 7.84 0.36
CA ILE A 291 -5.41 7.76 -0.38
C ILE A 291 -6.42 6.92 0.38
N ARG A 292 -7.70 7.06 0.03
CA ARG A 292 -8.76 6.17 0.52
C ARG A 292 -8.93 4.99 -0.44
N THR A 293 -8.72 3.79 0.10
CA THR A 293 -8.89 2.49 -0.56
C THR A 293 -9.58 1.54 0.42
N ASN A 294 -9.97 0.35 -0.05
CA ASN A 294 -10.50 -0.70 0.83
C ASN A 294 -9.57 -1.01 2.02
N SER A 295 -8.24 -0.92 1.82
CA SER A 295 -7.25 -1.17 2.88
C SER A 295 -7.03 -0.01 3.85
N SER A 296 -7.40 1.22 3.49
CA SER A 296 -7.19 2.41 4.33
C SER A 296 -8.45 2.97 4.96
N ASP A 297 -9.63 2.46 4.63
CA ASP A 297 -10.93 3.00 5.07
C ASP A 297 -11.18 2.90 6.59
N ILE A 298 -10.43 2.05 7.30
CA ILE A 298 -10.48 1.99 8.77
C ILE A 298 -9.72 3.15 9.45
N PHE A 299 -8.78 3.79 8.73
CA PHE A 299 -7.87 4.82 9.23
C PHE A 299 -8.50 6.21 9.09
N VAL A 300 -9.47 6.52 9.93
CA VAL A 300 -10.11 7.85 9.96
C VAL A 300 -9.04 8.93 10.16
N GLY A 301 -9.02 9.92 9.27
CA GLY A 301 -8.06 11.03 9.27
C GLY A 301 -6.90 10.86 8.30
N VAL A 302 -6.68 9.68 7.71
CA VAL A 302 -5.65 9.46 6.68
C VAL A 302 -5.87 10.37 5.47
N GLU A 303 -7.13 10.66 5.17
CA GLU A 303 -7.54 11.48 4.04
C GLU A 303 -7.28 12.98 4.23
N LEU A 304 -7.01 13.44 5.45
CA LEU A 304 -6.69 14.85 5.72
C LEU A 304 -5.44 15.32 4.97
N SER A 305 -4.48 14.42 4.76
CA SER A 305 -3.24 14.69 4.02
C SER A 305 -3.48 14.90 2.52
N LEU A 306 -4.63 14.50 2.00
CA LEU A 306 -4.91 14.49 0.55
C LEU A 306 -5.42 15.84 0.03
N PHE A 307 -6.19 16.59 0.82
CA PHE A 307 -6.79 17.85 0.39
C PHE A 307 -5.81 18.89 -0.17
N PRO A 308 -4.59 19.06 0.39
CA PRO A 308 -3.59 19.99 -0.16
C PRO A 308 -3.09 19.65 -1.57
N LEU A 309 -3.47 18.49 -2.13
CA LEU A 309 -3.24 18.20 -3.55
C LEU A 309 -3.92 19.25 -4.44
N LEU A 310 -5.09 19.78 -4.06
CA LEU A 310 -5.79 20.82 -4.82
C LEU A 310 -4.93 22.08 -5.01
N ASP A 311 -4.25 22.51 -3.95
CA ASP A 311 -3.33 23.65 -4.02
C ASP A 311 -2.06 23.29 -4.80
N ALA A 312 -1.57 22.04 -4.69
CA ALA A 312 -0.45 21.56 -5.48
C ALA A 312 -0.73 21.60 -6.99
N LEU A 313 -1.94 21.23 -7.44
CA LEU A 313 -2.34 21.32 -8.86
C LEU A 313 -2.21 22.75 -9.40
N LYS A 314 -2.62 23.76 -8.61
CA LYS A 314 -2.45 25.17 -8.98
C LYS A 314 -0.99 25.60 -8.94
N LYS A 315 -0.26 25.22 -7.89
CA LYS A 315 1.15 25.58 -7.68
C LYS A 315 2.05 25.09 -8.81
N GLU A 316 1.80 23.88 -9.32
CA GLU A 316 2.60 23.26 -10.37
C GLU A 316 2.13 23.63 -11.80
N GLY A 317 1.45 24.77 -11.95
CA GLY A 317 1.10 25.36 -13.25
C GLY A 317 -0.19 24.83 -13.87
N GLY A 318 -1.10 24.27 -13.07
CA GLY A 318 -2.41 23.83 -13.53
C GLY A 318 -3.25 24.98 -14.10
N GLY A 319 -3.74 24.79 -15.32
CA GLY A 319 -4.65 25.72 -16.00
C GLY A 319 -6.13 25.36 -15.83
N ALA A 320 -6.87 25.40 -16.93
CA ALA A 320 -8.32 25.15 -16.94
C ALA A 320 -8.71 23.78 -16.36
N TRP A 321 -7.91 22.74 -16.59
CA TRP A 321 -8.17 21.42 -16.02
C TRP A 321 -8.07 21.40 -14.49
N ALA A 322 -7.08 22.08 -13.90
CA ALA A 322 -6.95 22.17 -12.45
C ALA A 322 -8.08 22.98 -11.83
N GLU A 323 -8.53 24.06 -12.50
CA GLU A 323 -9.73 24.80 -12.10
C GLU A 323 -10.98 23.93 -12.13
N GLU A 324 -11.10 23.01 -13.10
CA GLU A 324 -12.21 22.07 -13.15
C GLU A 324 -12.17 21.09 -11.97
N GLN A 325 -10.99 20.61 -11.55
CA GLN A 325 -10.88 19.76 -10.36
C GLN A 325 -11.36 20.48 -9.10
N TRP A 326 -11.05 21.77 -8.98
CA TRP A 326 -11.59 22.62 -7.91
C TRP A 326 -13.11 22.76 -7.97
N LYS A 327 -13.69 22.95 -9.16
CA LYS A 327 -15.15 23.03 -9.34
C LYS A 327 -15.84 21.72 -9.00
N ILE A 328 -15.29 20.58 -9.42
CA ILE A 328 -15.78 19.25 -9.05
C ILE A 328 -15.82 19.11 -7.53
N CYS A 329 -14.72 19.43 -6.84
CA CYS A 329 -14.64 19.33 -5.38
C CYS A 329 -15.63 20.28 -4.68
N GLN A 330 -15.79 21.51 -5.18
CA GLN A 330 -16.78 22.46 -4.68
C GLN A 330 -18.22 21.95 -4.88
N GLY A 331 -18.49 21.25 -5.98
CA GLY A 331 -19.81 20.70 -6.30
C GLY A 331 -20.27 19.60 -5.32
N LEU A 332 -19.34 18.91 -4.66
CA LEU A 332 -19.62 17.84 -3.69
C LEU A 332 -20.01 18.36 -2.29
N LEU A 333 -19.76 19.65 -2.02
CA LEU A 333 -20.06 20.29 -0.74
C LEU A 333 -21.50 20.81 -0.67
N GLU A 334 -22.05 20.87 0.54
CA GLU A 334 -23.37 21.43 0.85
C GLU A 334 -23.51 22.89 0.38
N ASP A 335 -24.74 23.33 0.14
CA ASP A 335 -25.01 24.70 -0.29
C ASP A 335 -24.55 25.71 0.78
N GLY A 336 -23.80 26.72 0.35
CA GLY A 336 -23.23 27.74 1.24
C GLY A 336 -21.91 27.35 1.91
N VAL A 337 -21.39 26.13 1.68
CA VAL A 337 -20.05 25.72 2.12
C VAL A 337 -19.02 26.03 1.03
N SER A 338 -17.95 26.73 1.39
CA SER A 338 -16.82 27.02 0.50
C SER A 338 -15.75 25.92 0.57
N LEU A 339 -15.24 25.49 -0.57
CA LEU A 339 -14.06 24.63 -0.65
C LEU A 339 -12.83 25.31 -0.02
N GLN A 340 -12.73 26.64 -0.11
CA GLN A 340 -11.64 27.37 0.52
C GLN A 340 -11.70 27.25 2.05
N ASP A 341 -12.88 27.33 2.66
CA ASP A 341 -13.03 27.20 4.12
C ASP A 341 -12.61 25.80 4.60
N LEU A 342 -12.84 24.76 3.78
CA LEU A 342 -12.35 23.41 4.03
C LEU A 342 -10.83 23.36 3.98
N LEU A 343 -10.21 23.94 2.95
CA LEU A 343 -8.74 23.99 2.84
C LEU A 343 -8.10 24.81 3.97
N ASP A 344 -8.73 25.89 4.41
CA ASP A 344 -8.28 26.70 5.55
C ASP A 344 -8.34 25.89 6.85
N ARG A 345 -9.34 25.01 7.02
CA ARG A 345 -9.38 24.05 8.15
C ARG A 345 -8.25 23.04 8.08
N ILE A 346 -7.89 22.55 6.89
CA ILE A 346 -6.74 21.67 6.70
C ILE A 346 -5.42 22.39 6.99
N ALA A 347 -5.29 23.66 6.60
CA ALA A 347 -4.15 24.48 6.95
C ALA A 347 -4.04 24.68 8.48
N ALA A 348 -5.17 24.96 9.15
CA ALA A 348 -5.23 25.06 10.61
C ALA A 348 -4.87 23.72 11.29
N TYR A 349 -5.36 22.58 10.77
CA TYR A 349 -4.98 21.25 11.25
C TYR A 349 -3.47 21.01 11.14
N ASN A 350 -2.86 21.37 10.02
CA ASN A 350 -1.42 21.22 9.82
C ASN A 350 -0.58 22.19 10.67
N GLY A 351 -1.15 23.35 11.02
CA GLY A 351 -0.55 24.33 11.93
C GLY A 351 -0.80 24.06 13.42
N ASP A 352 -1.68 23.12 13.76
CA ASP A 352 -2.01 22.77 15.15
C ASP A 352 -0.77 22.25 15.90
N THR A 353 -0.62 22.69 17.15
CA THR A 353 0.56 22.36 17.97
C THR A 353 0.73 20.86 18.19
N THR A 354 -0.36 20.09 18.19
CA THR A 354 -0.34 18.63 18.31
C THR A 354 0.09 18.01 16.98
N SER A 355 -0.59 18.35 15.88
CA SER A 355 -0.29 17.79 14.55
C SER A 355 1.17 18.02 14.12
N VAL A 356 1.73 19.20 14.45
CA VAL A 356 3.14 19.53 14.14
C VAL A 356 4.11 18.52 14.76
N GLN A 357 3.82 17.98 15.94
CA GLN A 357 4.71 17.04 16.64
C GLN A 357 4.88 15.72 15.89
N PHE A 358 3.90 15.35 15.06
CA PHE A 358 3.92 14.11 14.28
C PHE A 358 4.69 14.23 12.96
N ARG A 359 5.22 15.42 12.63
CA ARG A 359 6.18 15.62 11.54
C ARG A 359 7.62 15.28 11.97
N ASN A 360 7.77 14.19 12.72
CA ASN A 360 9.07 13.67 13.15
C ASN A 360 9.39 12.38 12.38
N PHE A 361 10.16 12.53 11.29
CA PHE A 361 10.56 11.43 10.41
C PHE A 361 11.34 10.35 11.16
N ASP A 362 12.26 10.77 12.04
CA ASP A 362 13.15 9.84 12.73
C ASP A 362 12.43 8.94 13.73
N ALA A 363 11.29 9.40 14.26
CA ALA A 363 10.44 8.67 15.20
C ALA A 363 9.32 7.87 14.53
N TRP A 364 9.27 7.86 13.19
CA TRP A 364 8.18 7.21 12.47
C TRP A 364 8.27 5.66 12.54
N PRO A 365 7.13 4.95 12.72
CA PRO A 365 5.79 5.45 13.02
C PRO A 365 5.62 5.76 14.52
N MET A 366 5.07 6.95 14.84
CA MET A 366 4.83 7.38 16.23
C MET A 366 3.51 6.85 16.77
N ASP A 367 3.44 6.57 18.08
CA ASP A 367 2.18 6.19 18.74
C ASP A 367 1.16 7.33 18.70
N ASN A 368 -0.12 6.99 18.55
CA ASN A 368 -1.19 7.98 18.66
C ASN A 368 -1.35 8.45 20.13
N THR A 369 -1.87 9.66 20.28
CA THR A 369 -2.17 10.28 21.58
C THR A 369 -3.65 10.68 21.65
N PRO A 370 -4.21 10.89 22.86
CA PRO A 370 -5.57 11.42 23.00
C PRO A 370 -5.75 12.75 22.26
N GLU A 371 -4.76 13.65 22.34
CA GLU A 371 -4.79 14.95 21.70
C GLU A 371 -4.82 14.83 20.17
N LEU A 372 -4.00 13.92 19.60
CA LEU A 372 -4.02 13.64 18.17
C LEU A 372 -5.39 13.08 17.76
N ALA A 373 -5.95 12.16 18.54
CA ALA A 373 -7.25 11.58 18.25
C ALA A 373 -8.35 12.64 18.23
N GLU A 374 -8.35 13.60 19.16
CA GLU A 374 -9.32 14.70 19.16
C GLU A 374 -9.19 15.58 17.92
N VAL A 375 -7.98 16.07 17.61
CA VAL A 375 -7.79 17.00 16.49
C VAL A 375 -7.97 16.32 15.13
N MET A 376 -7.43 15.12 14.94
CA MET A 376 -7.49 14.38 13.67
C MET A 376 -8.89 13.85 13.39
N ILE A 377 -9.48 13.09 14.32
CA ILE A 377 -10.81 12.50 14.10
C ILE A 377 -11.87 13.60 14.12
N GLY A 378 -11.73 14.62 14.97
CA GLY A 378 -12.62 15.78 14.98
C GLY A 378 -12.63 16.51 13.63
N THR A 379 -11.44 16.80 13.08
CA THR A 379 -11.31 17.46 11.77
C THR A 379 -11.90 16.60 10.65
N SER A 380 -11.58 15.31 10.62
CA SER A 380 -12.12 14.35 9.63
C SER A 380 -13.65 14.26 9.68
N ASP A 381 -14.22 14.12 10.87
CA ASP A 381 -15.67 14.09 11.09
C ASP A 381 -16.34 15.39 10.64
N ASP A 382 -15.73 16.54 10.95
CA ASP A 382 -16.28 17.84 10.61
C ASP A 382 -16.24 18.10 9.11
N ILE A 383 -15.14 17.77 8.43
CA ILE A 383 -15.03 17.87 6.96
C ILE A 383 -16.03 16.92 6.29
N THR A 384 -16.19 15.70 6.79
CA THR A 384 -17.16 14.74 6.23
C THR A 384 -18.59 15.29 6.29
N LYS A 385 -18.96 16.03 7.33
CA LYS A 385 -20.30 16.66 7.47
C LYS A 385 -20.54 17.81 6.50
N LEU A 386 -19.51 18.34 5.86
CA LEU A 386 -19.63 19.44 4.88
C LEU A 386 -20.09 18.96 3.49
N HIS A 387 -20.15 17.64 3.26
CA HIS A 387 -20.51 17.05 1.97
C HIS A 387 -22.02 16.78 1.88
N LYS A 388 -22.56 16.90 0.66
CA LYS A 388 -23.96 16.59 0.32
C LYS A 388 -24.31 15.13 0.55
N ASP A 389 -23.39 14.23 0.17
CA ASP A 389 -23.51 12.79 0.40
C ASP A 389 -22.20 12.26 0.99
N ARG A 390 -22.31 11.49 2.07
CA ARG A 390 -21.17 10.83 2.72
C ARG A 390 -20.59 9.68 1.90
N LYS A 391 -21.25 9.30 0.81
CA LYS A 391 -20.79 8.29 -0.15
C LYS A 391 -20.07 8.89 -1.35
N GLU A 392 -20.10 10.22 -1.50
CA GLU A 392 -19.47 10.94 -2.61
C GLU A 392 -18.61 12.06 -2.03
N LEU A 393 -17.39 11.70 -1.62
CA LEU A 393 -16.48 12.62 -0.94
C LEU A 393 -15.47 13.22 -1.91
N ILE A 394 -14.99 14.44 -1.60
CA ILE A 394 -13.84 15.06 -2.28
C ILE A 394 -12.65 14.10 -2.31
N THR A 395 -12.44 13.35 -1.23
CA THR A 395 -11.33 12.41 -1.10
C THR A 395 -11.42 11.23 -2.06
N ASP A 396 -12.62 10.86 -2.51
CA ASP A 396 -12.79 9.79 -3.51
C ASP A 396 -12.29 10.27 -4.87
N HIS A 397 -12.64 11.52 -5.22
CA HIS A 397 -12.13 12.21 -6.41
C HIS A 397 -10.60 12.39 -6.35
N LEU A 398 -10.08 12.98 -5.28
CA LEU A 398 -8.64 13.22 -5.13
C LEU A 398 -7.84 11.92 -5.09
N SER A 399 -8.38 10.85 -4.49
CA SER A 399 -7.72 9.54 -4.52
C SER A 399 -7.61 9.04 -5.95
N SER A 400 -8.65 9.21 -6.78
CA SER A 400 -8.60 8.85 -8.19
C SER A 400 -7.53 9.62 -8.98
N LEU A 401 -7.33 10.90 -8.68
CA LEU A 401 -6.26 11.70 -9.27
C LEU A 401 -4.87 11.21 -8.86
N VAL A 402 -4.67 10.84 -7.60
CA VAL A 402 -3.39 10.26 -7.15
C VAL A 402 -3.13 8.91 -7.85
N LEU A 403 -4.16 8.07 -8.01
CA LEU A 403 -4.04 6.82 -8.77
C LEU A 403 -3.64 7.07 -10.23
N GLU A 404 -4.26 8.06 -10.87
CA GLU A 404 -3.97 8.47 -12.24
C GLU A 404 -2.53 9.00 -12.39
N GLY A 405 -2.06 9.82 -11.45
CA GLY A 405 -0.71 10.38 -11.49
C GLY A 405 0.39 9.37 -11.14
N THR A 406 0.15 8.46 -10.20
CA THR A 406 1.18 7.50 -9.74
C THR A 406 1.54 6.44 -10.78
N GLY A 407 0.56 5.96 -11.55
CA GLY A 407 0.76 4.94 -12.60
C GLY A 407 1.91 5.26 -13.57
N PRO A 408 1.82 6.35 -14.35
CA PRO A 408 2.87 6.73 -15.31
C PRO A 408 4.19 7.08 -14.62
N LEU A 409 4.18 7.72 -13.45
CA LEU A 409 5.41 8.04 -12.72
C LEU A 409 6.20 6.78 -12.38
N MET A 410 5.54 5.77 -11.80
CA MET A 410 6.19 4.50 -11.48
C MET A 410 6.63 3.76 -12.74
N PHE A 411 5.75 3.68 -13.74
CA PHE A 411 6.00 2.93 -14.96
C PHE A 411 7.24 3.45 -15.71
N HIS A 412 7.31 4.77 -15.89
CA HIS A 412 8.42 5.41 -16.58
C HIS A 412 9.69 5.46 -15.72
N GLU A 413 9.60 5.72 -14.41
CA GLU A 413 10.79 5.69 -13.53
C GLU A 413 11.44 4.30 -13.53
N MET A 414 10.66 3.21 -13.59
CA MET A 414 11.22 1.86 -13.64
C MET A 414 11.99 1.53 -14.92
N SER A 415 11.91 2.37 -15.97
CA SER A 415 12.82 2.22 -17.11
C SER A 415 14.27 2.48 -16.75
N GLU A 416 14.51 3.44 -15.86
CA GLU A 416 15.83 3.83 -15.36
C GLU A 416 15.73 4.32 -13.91
N PRO A 417 15.46 3.42 -12.94
CA PRO A 417 15.16 3.84 -11.58
C PRO A 417 16.40 4.42 -10.91
N LYS A 418 16.24 5.59 -10.27
CA LYS A 418 17.33 6.36 -9.67
C LYS A 418 17.73 5.91 -8.27
N ALA A 419 16.84 5.22 -7.55
CA ALA A 419 17.08 4.76 -6.18
C ALA A 419 16.27 3.51 -5.82
N PRO A 420 16.67 2.75 -4.78
CA PRO A 420 15.88 1.63 -4.26
C PRO A 420 14.63 2.07 -3.49
N VAL A 421 14.55 3.33 -3.07
CA VAL A 421 13.38 3.90 -2.40
C VAL A 421 13.16 5.31 -2.94
N ILE A 422 11.94 5.62 -3.39
CA ILE A 422 11.58 6.89 -4.00
C ILE A 422 10.24 7.36 -3.45
N TRP A 423 10.13 8.64 -3.10
CA TRP A 423 8.85 9.25 -2.72
C TRP A 423 8.16 9.89 -3.92
N LEU A 424 6.87 9.59 -4.06
CA LEU A 424 5.97 10.25 -5.00
C LEU A 424 5.07 11.21 -4.19
N ASN A 425 5.57 12.43 -3.99
CA ASN A 425 4.89 13.43 -3.17
C ASN A 425 3.91 14.28 -3.99
N HIS A 426 3.12 15.15 -3.34
CA HIS A 426 2.09 15.94 -4.01
C HIS A 426 2.63 16.84 -5.14
N ASP A 427 3.89 17.27 -5.07
CA ASP A 427 4.52 18.06 -6.13
C ASP A 427 4.61 17.29 -7.45
N ILE A 428 5.21 16.08 -7.42
CA ILE A 428 5.39 15.29 -8.64
C ILE A 428 4.08 14.69 -9.14
N ILE A 429 3.17 14.32 -8.23
CA ILE A 429 1.81 13.92 -8.62
C ILE A 429 1.11 15.06 -9.36
N ALA A 430 1.14 16.27 -8.81
CA ALA A 430 0.53 17.43 -9.42
C ALA A 430 1.16 17.76 -10.79
N ARG A 431 2.50 17.77 -10.89
CA ARG A 431 3.21 17.95 -12.16
C ARG A 431 2.79 16.95 -13.21
N GLN A 432 2.72 15.67 -12.85
CA GLN A 432 2.30 14.61 -13.76
C GLN A 432 0.87 14.87 -14.27
N LEU A 433 -0.08 15.08 -13.36
CA LEU A 433 -1.46 15.32 -13.72
C LEU A 433 -1.62 16.55 -14.61
N VAL A 434 -1.00 17.66 -14.22
CA VAL A 434 -0.98 18.89 -15.01
C VAL A 434 -0.37 18.65 -16.39
N SER A 435 0.71 17.87 -16.51
CA SER A 435 1.34 17.59 -17.81
C SER A 435 0.49 16.77 -18.77
N VAL A 436 -0.42 15.94 -18.25
CA VAL A 436 -1.31 15.07 -19.05
C VAL A 436 -2.53 15.83 -19.56
N HIS A 437 -2.97 16.85 -18.82
CA HIS A 437 -4.25 17.52 -19.05
C HIS A 437 -4.16 19.00 -19.44
N ASN A 438 -2.98 19.61 -19.40
CA ASN A 438 -2.79 20.99 -19.86
C ASN A 438 -2.70 21.13 -21.38
#